data_AF-A0A2E3Q0H4-F1
#
_entry.id   AF-A0A2E3Q0H4-F1
#
_cell.length_a   1.000
_cell.length_b   1.000
_cell.length_c   1.000
_cell.angle_alpha   90.00
_cell.angle_beta   90.00
_cell.angle_gamma   90.00
#
_symmetry.space_group_name_H-M   'P 1'
#
loop_
_entity.id
_entity.type
_entity.pdbx_description
1 polymer ?
#
loop_
_entity_poly.entity_id
_entity_poly.type
_entity_poly.pdbx_seq_one_letter_code
_entity_poly.pdbx_strand_id
1 'polypeptide(L)'
;MMDARACHLPGSGWTAGSSHHPSWVAQTLSMALTGGGCNRPAPHRLPWAPSSLTDQTPANLPDGASSDPPAPATDRLQEAPNRGSVRILVTSGPTWEPIDAVRYLGNRSSGRIGVEIARAAAELGHPVTLLKGPGTVDPTPHPQIRTVRFQSARDLERELHARWPEHDLLFMAAAVADFTPRGASDRPEKLRRETGPMTLDLDPVPDLLAGLARVPHPGTRIGFALEPSAELEDRARSKMTRKELQGIVANPLETMESDEIEGRLLLPDGTSREPPGGRISKRLFADWLGETTLSIHRSTHEAGSD
;
A
#
# COMPACT_ATOMS: atom_id res chain seq x y z
N MET A 1 17.72 27.84 70.13
CA MET A 1 18.86 27.45 70.98
C MET A 1 18.77 25.93 71.15
N MET A 2 19.74 25.21 70.56
CA MET A 2 20.15 23.80 70.81
C MET A 2 19.12 22.69 70.50
N ASP A 3 19.34 21.85 69.46
CA ASP A 3 20.18 20.61 69.40
C ASP A 3 19.47 19.39 70.06
N ALA A 4 19.52 18.12 69.63
CA ALA A 4 20.12 17.39 68.51
C ALA A 4 19.68 15.89 68.60
N ARG A 5 20.02 15.09 67.56
CA ARG A 5 20.23 13.60 67.54
C ARG A 5 18.99 12.68 67.61
N ALA A 6 18.95 11.46 67.08
CA ALA A 6 19.69 10.70 66.05
C ALA A 6 19.05 9.29 65.94
N CYS A 7 19.15 8.68 64.74
CA CYS A 7 19.29 7.24 64.42
C CYS A 7 18.28 6.17 64.91
N HIS A 8 17.66 5.43 63.98
CA HIS A 8 18.00 4.02 63.67
C HIS A 8 17.12 3.46 62.53
N LEU A 9 17.77 3.01 61.44
CA LEU A 9 17.23 2.04 60.48
C LEU A 9 18.06 0.75 60.62
N PRO A 10 17.46 -0.43 60.59
CA PRO A 10 18.20 -1.67 60.39
C PRO A 10 18.46 -1.93 58.89
N GLY A 11 19.72 -2.23 58.57
CA GLY A 11 20.10 -2.99 57.37
C GLY A 11 19.64 -4.45 57.49
N SER A 12 19.95 -5.38 56.61
CA SER A 12 20.82 -5.46 55.43
C SER A 12 20.63 -6.88 54.89
N GLY A 13 20.71 -7.10 53.58
CA GLY A 13 20.77 -8.46 53.05
C GLY A 13 20.92 -8.56 51.53
N TRP A 14 22.13 -8.97 51.12
CA TRP A 14 22.48 -9.75 49.91
C TRP A 14 22.87 -9.02 48.60
N THR A 15 24.19 -8.78 48.55
CA THR A 15 25.20 -9.24 47.56
C THR A 15 25.11 -8.90 46.06
N ALA A 16 26.25 -8.38 45.61
CA ALA A 16 26.69 -8.01 44.29
C ALA A 16 26.57 -9.08 43.18
N GLY A 17 26.18 -8.59 42.00
CA GLY A 17 26.40 -9.23 40.69
C GLY A 17 26.76 -8.14 39.68
N SER A 18 27.89 -8.35 39.00
CA SER A 18 28.63 -7.45 38.13
C SER A 18 27.83 -6.81 36.99
N SER A 19 27.91 -5.47 36.89
CA SER A 19 27.47 -4.68 35.73
C SER A 19 28.55 -4.65 34.64
N HIS A 20 28.20 -5.12 33.44
CA HIS A 20 28.89 -4.76 32.19
C HIS A 20 28.02 -3.78 31.41
N HIS A 21 28.41 -2.52 31.41
CA HIS A 21 27.93 -1.50 30.48
C HIS A 21 28.91 -1.41 29.30
N PRO A 22 28.47 -1.48 28.03
CA PRO A 22 29.27 -0.98 26.93
C PRO A 22 29.06 0.53 26.82
N SER A 23 30.13 1.27 27.10
CA SER A 23 30.28 2.70 26.85
C SER A 23 30.32 2.98 25.35
N TRP A 24 29.34 3.72 24.83
CA TRP A 24 29.48 4.37 23.53
C TRP A 24 30.19 5.71 23.72
N VAL A 25 31.48 5.71 23.42
CA VAL A 25 32.33 6.91 23.36
C VAL A 25 31.92 7.72 22.13
N ALA A 26 31.45 8.94 22.36
CA ALA A 26 31.31 9.96 21.33
C ALA A 26 32.71 10.43 20.90
N GLN A 27 33.11 10.14 19.65
CA GLN A 27 34.29 10.76 19.05
C GLN A 27 33.91 12.13 18.49
N THR A 28 34.25 13.17 19.25
CA THR A 28 34.41 14.54 18.75
C THR A 28 35.69 14.63 17.94
N LEU A 29 35.58 14.86 16.62
CA LEU A 29 36.71 15.29 15.80
C LEU A 29 36.74 16.82 15.77
N SER A 30 37.73 17.39 16.43
CA SER A 30 38.15 18.80 16.28
C SER A 30 39.29 18.82 15.28
N MET A 31 39.15 19.54 14.16
CA MET A 31 40.28 19.99 13.36
C MET A 31 40.20 21.49 13.17
N ALA A 32 41.30 22.12 13.58
CA ALA A 32 41.54 23.54 13.54
C ALA A 32 41.72 24.06 12.10
N LEU A 33 41.34 25.32 11.96
CA LEU A 33 41.48 26.17 10.79
C LEU A 33 42.96 26.45 10.46
N THR A 34 43.34 26.26 9.21
CA THR A 34 44.31 27.13 8.52
C THR A 34 43.82 27.38 7.10
N GLY A 35 43.82 28.66 6.70
CA GLY A 35 43.12 29.15 5.51
C GLY A 35 43.89 28.98 4.20
N GLY A 36 43.16 29.23 3.11
CA GLY A 36 43.71 29.54 1.79
C GLY A 36 42.84 29.08 0.64
N GLY A 37 42.37 30.03 -0.18
CA GLY A 37 42.01 29.78 -1.59
C GLY A 37 40.52 29.75 -1.93
N CYS A 38 40.02 30.87 -2.47
CA CYS A 38 38.73 30.96 -3.15
C CYS A 38 38.74 30.15 -4.45
N ASN A 39 37.78 29.23 -4.63
CA ASN A 39 37.25 28.89 -5.96
C ASN A 39 35.81 28.35 -5.83
N ARG A 40 34.83 29.03 -6.42
CA ARG A 40 33.41 28.63 -6.43
C ARG A 40 33.14 27.66 -7.59
N PRO A 41 32.55 26.48 -7.39
CA PRO A 41 31.90 25.76 -8.47
C PRO A 41 30.48 26.30 -8.70
N ALA A 42 30.07 26.36 -9.97
CA ALA A 42 28.76 26.81 -10.42
C ALA A 42 27.63 25.84 -9.97
N PRO A 43 26.41 26.34 -9.66
CA PRO A 43 25.30 25.47 -9.27
C PRO A 43 24.69 24.76 -10.50
N HIS A 44 24.53 23.44 -10.38
CA HIS A 44 23.77 22.60 -11.30
C HIS A 44 22.27 23.01 -11.28
N ARG A 45 21.67 23.18 -12.47
CA ARG A 45 20.24 23.44 -12.67
C ARG A 45 19.42 22.16 -12.44
N LEU A 46 18.40 22.25 -11.60
CA LEU A 46 17.32 21.25 -11.52
C LEU A 46 16.32 21.48 -12.67
N PRO A 47 15.75 20.43 -13.30
CA PRO A 47 15.02 20.53 -14.56
C PRO A 47 13.53 20.93 -14.43
N TRP A 48 13.15 21.62 -13.36
CA TRP A 48 11.79 22.15 -13.25
C TRP A 48 11.81 23.58 -12.74
N ALA A 49 11.77 24.52 -13.68
CA ALA A 49 11.45 25.91 -13.43
C ALA A 49 10.51 26.35 -14.56
N PRO A 50 9.28 26.81 -14.26
CA PRO A 50 8.38 27.31 -15.29
C PRO A 50 8.91 28.66 -15.80
N SER A 51 8.99 28.80 -17.12
CA SER A 51 9.32 30.07 -17.77
C SER A 51 8.14 31.03 -17.62
N SER A 52 8.39 32.19 -17.01
CA SER A 52 7.52 33.36 -17.07
C SER A 52 7.82 34.16 -18.33
N LEU A 53 6.75 34.68 -18.98
CA LEU A 53 6.61 35.76 -19.98
C LEU A 53 5.28 35.44 -20.72
N THR A 54 4.30 36.31 -20.96
CA THR A 54 4.13 37.74 -20.77
C THR A 54 2.64 38.06 -20.89
N ASP A 55 2.24 39.13 -20.19
CA ASP A 55 1.00 39.88 -20.25
C ASP A 55 0.52 40.20 -21.69
N GLN A 56 -0.75 39.93 -22.03
CA GLN A 56 -1.66 40.79 -22.81
C GLN A 56 -3.14 40.36 -22.59
N THR A 57 -3.97 41.32 -22.15
CA THR A 57 -5.46 41.33 -22.24
C THR A 57 -5.80 42.55 -23.12
N PRO A 58 -6.95 42.66 -23.86
CA PRO A 58 -8.26 42.18 -23.45
C PRO A 58 -9.31 41.76 -24.51
N ALA A 59 -10.45 41.29 -23.97
CA ALA A 59 -11.83 41.37 -24.47
C ALA A 59 -12.30 40.36 -25.54
N ASN A 60 -13.03 39.33 -25.09
CA ASN A 60 -14.46 39.13 -25.40
C ASN A 60 -14.99 37.85 -24.72
N LEU A 61 -16.04 37.99 -23.90
CA LEU A 61 -16.87 36.87 -23.44
C LEU A 61 -18.09 36.77 -24.36
N PRO A 62 -18.53 35.54 -24.67
CA PRO A 62 -19.95 35.25 -24.64
C PRO A 62 -20.26 34.21 -23.57
N ASP A 63 -21.39 34.46 -22.90
CA ASP A 63 -21.96 33.68 -21.83
C ASP A 63 -22.27 32.22 -22.22
N GLY A 64 -22.18 31.34 -21.22
CA GLY A 64 -22.91 30.07 -21.18
C GLY A 64 -22.09 28.82 -21.45
N ALA A 65 -21.41 28.31 -20.41
CA ALA A 65 -21.02 26.90 -20.35
C ALA A 65 -21.09 26.39 -18.91
N SER A 66 -21.82 25.29 -18.73
CA SER A 66 -22.08 24.56 -17.50
C SER A 66 -20.82 24.29 -16.68
N SER A 67 -20.90 24.47 -15.36
CA SER A 67 -19.83 24.25 -14.37
C SER A 67 -19.69 22.79 -13.92
N ASP A 68 -20.08 21.82 -14.74
CA ASP A 68 -19.89 20.42 -14.38
C ASP A 68 -18.46 19.99 -14.73
N PRO A 69 -17.69 19.42 -13.78
CA PRO A 69 -16.41 18.82 -14.12
C PRO A 69 -16.64 17.67 -15.11
N PRO A 70 -15.78 17.51 -16.14
CA PRO A 70 -15.95 16.43 -17.11
C PRO A 70 -15.91 15.08 -16.37
N ALA A 71 -16.92 14.25 -16.63
CA ALA A 71 -16.96 12.86 -16.17
C ALA A 71 -15.63 12.18 -16.54
N PRO A 72 -15.09 11.29 -15.67
CA PRO A 72 -13.85 10.60 -15.98
C PRO A 72 -14.01 9.85 -17.30
N ALA A 73 -13.11 10.14 -18.26
CA ALA A 73 -13.13 9.52 -19.56
C ALA A 73 -13.17 7.99 -19.43
N THR A 74 -14.28 7.39 -19.86
CA THR A 74 -14.42 5.95 -20.06
C THR A 74 -13.63 5.58 -21.31
N ASP A 75 -12.30 5.59 -21.16
CA ASP A 75 -11.40 4.98 -22.12
C ASP A 75 -11.64 3.47 -22.02
N ARG A 76 -12.45 2.96 -22.93
CA ARG A 76 -12.84 1.55 -22.98
C ARG A 76 -11.55 0.75 -23.18
N LEU A 77 -11.26 -0.15 -22.26
CA LEU A 77 -10.27 -1.21 -22.50
C LEU A 77 -10.61 -1.83 -23.87
N GLN A 78 -9.61 -2.01 -24.74
CA GLN A 78 -9.81 -2.68 -26.04
C GLN A 78 -10.66 -3.94 -25.82
N GLU A 79 -11.74 -4.07 -26.59
CA GLU A 79 -12.64 -5.23 -26.51
C GLU A 79 -11.81 -6.51 -26.57
N ALA A 80 -12.00 -7.36 -25.55
CA ALA A 80 -11.17 -8.52 -25.34
C ALA A 80 -11.29 -9.48 -26.55
N PRO A 81 -10.19 -9.83 -27.22
CA PRO A 81 -10.27 -10.48 -28.54
C PRO A 81 -10.60 -11.98 -28.48
N ASN A 82 -11.10 -12.54 -27.37
CA ASN A 82 -11.46 -13.96 -27.32
C ASN A 82 -12.54 -14.29 -26.29
N ARG A 83 -13.42 -15.24 -26.62
CA ARG A 83 -14.35 -15.90 -25.69
C ARG A 83 -13.51 -16.66 -24.66
N GLY A 84 -13.26 -16.07 -23.50
CA GLY A 84 -12.37 -16.62 -22.46
C GLY A 84 -11.48 -15.59 -21.77
N SER A 85 -11.48 -14.34 -22.21
CA SER A 85 -10.75 -13.28 -21.53
C SER A 85 -11.48 -12.78 -20.28
N VAL A 86 -10.81 -12.89 -19.12
CA VAL A 86 -11.21 -12.35 -17.81
C VAL A 86 -10.68 -10.92 -17.65
N ARG A 87 -11.53 -9.96 -17.26
CA ARG A 87 -11.09 -8.59 -16.90
C ARG A 87 -10.61 -8.57 -15.46
N ILE A 88 -9.35 -8.21 -15.24
CA ILE A 88 -8.69 -8.35 -13.93
C ILE A 88 -8.43 -6.98 -13.33
N LEU A 89 -8.87 -6.78 -12.09
CA LEU A 89 -8.56 -5.61 -11.28
C LEU A 89 -7.50 -5.99 -10.25
N VAL A 90 -6.40 -5.25 -10.20
CA VAL A 90 -5.33 -5.48 -9.22
C VAL A 90 -5.10 -4.20 -8.44
N THR A 91 -5.12 -4.29 -7.11
CA THR A 91 -4.66 -3.20 -6.24
C THR A 91 -3.23 -3.46 -5.81
N SER A 92 -2.38 -2.43 -5.81
CA SER A 92 -0.97 -2.58 -5.46
C SER A 92 -0.43 -1.35 -4.77
N GLY A 93 0.45 -1.58 -3.78
CA GLY A 93 1.11 -0.52 -3.04
C GLY A 93 0.48 -0.19 -1.69
N PRO A 94 1.13 0.65 -0.88
CA PRO A 94 0.57 1.18 0.36
C PRO A 94 -0.49 2.25 0.06
N THR A 95 -1.37 2.53 1.02
CA THR A 95 -2.04 3.84 1.09
C THR A 95 -1.20 4.81 1.92
N TRP A 96 -1.26 6.10 1.58
CA TRP A 96 -0.68 7.20 2.35
C TRP A 96 -1.82 8.07 2.88
N GLU A 97 -2.06 7.98 4.18
CA GLU A 97 -3.10 8.72 4.88
C GLU A 97 -2.56 10.09 5.30
N PRO A 98 -3.07 11.20 4.73
CA PRO A 98 -2.48 12.51 4.94
C PRO A 98 -2.61 12.95 6.41
N ILE A 99 -1.50 13.45 6.96
CA ILE A 99 -1.47 14.12 8.27
C ILE A 99 -1.66 15.62 8.06
N ASP A 100 -0.99 16.16 7.05
CA ASP A 100 -1.08 17.53 6.56
C ASP A 100 -0.65 17.57 5.08
N ALA A 101 -0.49 18.76 4.49
CA ALA A 101 -0.09 18.93 3.10
C ALA A 101 1.27 18.33 2.71
N VAL A 102 2.10 17.92 3.67
CA VAL A 102 3.48 17.46 3.46
C VAL A 102 3.72 16.06 4.04
N ARG A 103 3.00 15.69 5.10
CA ARG A 103 3.23 14.47 5.87
C ARG A 103 2.08 13.49 5.70
N TYR A 104 2.38 12.21 5.82
CA TYR A 104 1.41 11.13 5.77
C TYR A 104 1.78 9.99 6.73
N LEU A 105 0.78 9.20 7.11
CA LEU A 105 0.93 7.86 7.70
C LEU A 105 0.89 6.83 6.56
N GLY A 106 1.85 5.91 6.52
CA GLY A 106 1.94 4.95 5.43
C GLY A 106 2.50 3.60 5.86
N ASN A 107 2.30 2.61 5.00
CA ASN A 107 2.74 1.23 5.21
C ASN A 107 4.05 0.95 4.46
N ARG A 108 4.83 -0.04 4.92
CA ARG A 108 6.13 -0.44 4.33
C ARG A 108 6.02 -1.29 3.05
N SER A 109 4.84 -1.33 2.42
CA SER A 109 4.67 -2.10 1.18
C SER A 109 5.41 -1.44 0.02
N SER A 110 6.13 -2.23 -0.77
CA SER A 110 6.72 -1.79 -2.04
C SER A 110 5.77 -1.92 -3.23
N GLY A 111 4.63 -2.60 -3.06
CA GLY A 111 3.69 -2.94 -4.14
C GLY A 111 4.26 -3.88 -5.21
N ARG A 112 5.44 -4.46 -5.02
CA ARG A 112 6.07 -5.31 -6.05
C ARG A 112 5.21 -6.52 -6.40
N ILE A 113 4.61 -7.18 -5.42
CA ILE A 113 3.81 -8.37 -5.68
C ILE A 113 2.55 -8.07 -6.52
N GLY A 114 1.84 -6.98 -6.24
CA GLY A 114 0.68 -6.59 -7.04
C GLY A 114 1.06 -6.19 -8.47
N VAL A 115 2.22 -5.58 -8.67
CA VAL A 115 2.75 -5.28 -10.02
C VAL A 115 3.08 -6.56 -10.77
N GLU A 116 3.73 -7.53 -10.14
CA GLU A 116 4.04 -8.82 -10.79
C GLU A 116 2.76 -9.62 -11.08
N ILE A 117 1.73 -9.57 -10.23
CA ILE A 117 0.42 -10.20 -10.50
C ILE A 117 -0.25 -9.57 -11.72
N ALA A 118 -0.25 -8.24 -11.81
CA ALA A 118 -0.77 -7.53 -12.98
C ALA A 118 -0.03 -7.91 -14.25
N ARG A 119 1.29 -8.09 -14.15
CA ARG A 119 2.14 -8.54 -15.26
C ARG A 119 1.84 -9.97 -15.68
N ALA A 120 1.78 -10.92 -14.74
CA ALA A 120 1.47 -12.32 -15.01
C ALA A 120 0.10 -12.48 -15.69
N ALA A 121 -0.92 -11.80 -15.15
CA ALA A 121 -2.26 -11.77 -15.74
C ALA A 121 -2.27 -11.25 -17.18
N ALA A 122 -1.52 -10.16 -17.43
CA ALA A 122 -1.41 -9.59 -18.76
C ALA A 122 -0.64 -10.48 -19.73
N GLU A 123 0.44 -11.14 -19.29
CA GLU A 123 1.19 -12.10 -20.12
C GLU A 123 0.35 -13.34 -20.48
N LEU A 124 -0.65 -13.69 -19.66
CA LEU A 124 -1.66 -14.71 -19.96
C LEU A 124 -2.76 -14.23 -20.93
N GLY A 125 -2.70 -13.00 -21.42
CA GLY A 125 -3.64 -12.48 -22.43
C GLY A 125 -4.87 -11.79 -21.84
N HIS A 126 -4.89 -11.45 -20.55
CA HIS A 126 -6.02 -10.82 -19.90
C HIS A 126 -5.87 -9.29 -19.78
N PRO A 127 -6.94 -8.49 -20.04
CA PRO A 127 -6.92 -7.07 -19.76
C PRO A 127 -6.88 -6.81 -18.25
N VAL A 128 -5.95 -5.96 -17.83
CA VAL A 128 -5.69 -5.65 -16.43
C VAL A 128 -5.85 -4.16 -16.18
N THR A 129 -6.64 -3.81 -15.16
CA THR A 129 -6.58 -2.50 -14.52
C THR A 129 -5.76 -2.61 -13.25
N LEU A 130 -4.61 -1.94 -13.21
CA LEU A 130 -3.75 -1.84 -12.04
C LEU A 130 -4.05 -0.53 -11.29
N LEU A 131 -4.70 -0.64 -10.13
CA LEU A 131 -4.81 0.44 -9.16
C LEU A 131 -3.48 0.52 -8.39
N LYS A 132 -2.71 1.57 -8.65
CA LYS A 132 -1.33 1.74 -8.17
C LYS A 132 -1.24 2.83 -7.11
N GLY A 133 -0.83 2.43 -5.92
CA GLY A 133 -0.57 3.30 -4.79
C GLY A 133 0.77 4.04 -4.90
N PRO A 134 1.01 5.02 -4.01
CA PRO A 134 2.24 5.77 -3.94
C PRO A 134 3.44 4.89 -3.57
N GLY A 135 4.66 5.32 -3.93
CA GLY A 135 5.91 4.60 -3.63
C GLY A 135 6.06 3.24 -4.32
N THR A 136 5.08 2.80 -5.10
CA THR A 136 5.10 1.52 -5.82
C THR A 136 5.91 1.63 -7.10
N VAL A 137 6.66 0.59 -7.43
CA VAL A 137 7.41 0.48 -8.70
C VAL A 137 6.47 0.60 -9.90
N ASP A 138 6.88 1.31 -10.95
CA ASP A 138 6.09 1.36 -12.19
C ASP A 138 6.12 -0.01 -12.87
N PRO A 139 4.96 -0.52 -13.36
CA PRO A 139 4.92 -1.77 -14.09
C PRO A 139 5.72 -1.64 -15.39
N THR A 140 6.32 -2.72 -15.85
CA THR A 140 6.84 -2.80 -17.23
C THR A 140 5.69 -2.49 -18.19
N PRO A 141 5.86 -1.56 -19.16
CA PRO A 141 4.82 -1.23 -20.11
C PRO A 141 4.30 -2.49 -20.83
N HIS A 142 2.99 -2.68 -20.82
CA HIS A 142 2.32 -3.80 -21.48
C HIS A 142 0.98 -3.32 -22.05
N PRO A 143 0.61 -3.67 -23.30
CA PRO A 143 -0.60 -3.15 -23.93
C PRO A 143 -1.89 -3.53 -23.20
N GLN A 144 -1.86 -4.62 -22.42
CA GLN A 144 -3.03 -5.08 -21.65
C GLN A 144 -3.10 -4.52 -20.23
N ILE A 145 -2.12 -3.71 -19.79
CA ILE A 145 -2.13 -3.12 -18.45
C ILE A 145 -2.48 -1.64 -18.54
N ARG A 146 -3.65 -1.28 -18.00
CA ARG A 146 -4.02 0.11 -17.73
C ARG A 146 -3.71 0.44 -16.27
N THR A 147 -2.90 1.48 -16.04
CA THR A 147 -2.59 1.93 -14.67
C THR A 147 -3.48 3.11 -14.27
N VAL A 148 -4.08 3.04 -13.09
CA VAL A 148 -4.82 4.12 -12.43
C VAL A 148 -4.20 4.37 -11.07
N ARG A 149 -3.96 5.63 -10.70
CA ARG A 149 -3.28 5.96 -9.43
C ARG A 149 -4.28 6.24 -8.32
N PHE A 150 -3.97 5.80 -7.11
CA PHE A 150 -4.61 6.23 -5.87
C PHE A 150 -3.55 6.72 -4.88
N GLN A 151 -3.97 7.44 -3.83
CA GLN A 151 -3.07 7.87 -2.75
C GLN A 151 -3.52 7.35 -1.40
N SER A 152 -4.75 7.67 -0.99
CA SER A 152 -5.32 7.29 0.31
C SER A 152 -6.20 6.04 0.21
N ALA A 153 -6.58 5.47 1.35
CA ALA A 153 -7.60 4.43 1.42
C ALA A 153 -8.95 4.89 0.85
N ARG A 154 -9.32 6.16 1.06
CA ARG A 154 -10.53 6.77 0.48
C ARG A 154 -10.46 6.86 -1.04
N ASP A 155 -9.30 7.18 -1.60
CA ASP A 155 -9.11 7.17 -3.05
C ASP A 155 -9.24 5.76 -3.61
N LEU A 156 -8.61 4.79 -2.95
CA LEU A 156 -8.67 3.39 -3.35
C LEU A 156 -10.11 2.86 -3.29
N GLU A 157 -10.86 3.18 -2.23
CA GLU A 157 -12.28 2.83 -2.10
C GLU A 157 -13.10 3.37 -3.29
N ARG A 158 -12.94 4.65 -3.62
CA ARG A 158 -13.61 5.26 -4.77
C ARG A 158 -13.28 4.55 -6.09
N GLU A 159 -11.99 4.29 -6.35
CA GLU A 159 -11.57 3.60 -7.58
C GLU A 159 -12.06 2.15 -7.64
N LEU A 160 -12.11 1.45 -6.50
CA LEU A 160 -12.68 0.11 -6.40
C LEU A 160 -14.17 0.12 -6.72
N HIS A 161 -14.95 1.03 -6.13
CA HIS A 161 -16.39 1.14 -6.41
C HIS A 161 -16.67 1.51 -7.87
N ALA A 162 -15.86 2.38 -8.47
CA ALA A 162 -16.02 2.77 -9.86
C ALA A 162 -15.69 1.66 -10.86
N ARG A 163 -14.84 0.70 -10.49
CA ARG A 163 -14.24 -0.24 -11.45
C ARG A 163 -14.62 -1.68 -11.22
N TRP A 164 -14.76 -2.10 -9.97
CA TRP A 164 -15.10 -3.49 -9.66
C TRP A 164 -16.32 -4.02 -10.44
N PRO A 165 -17.41 -3.25 -10.65
CA PRO A 165 -18.55 -3.70 -11.46
C PRO A 165 -18.22 -4.07 -12.92
N GLU A 166 -17.08 -3.61 -13.44
CA GLU A 166 -16.61 -3.86 -14.81
C GLU A 166 -15.51 -4.94 -14.88
N HIS A 167 -15.20 -5.63 -13.79
CA HIS A 167 -14.13 -6.61 -13.73
C HIS A 167 -14.63 -7.95 -13.19
N ASP A 168 -14.02 -9.04 -13.62
CA ASP A 168 -14.47 -10.40 -13.34
C ASP A 168 -13.65 -11.05 -12.21
N LEU A 169 -12.41 -10.57 -12.00
CA LEU A 169 -11.48 -11.05 -10.98
C LEU A 169 -10.75 -9.87 -10.31
N LEU A 170 -10.73 -9.83 -8.97
CA LEU A 170 -10.06 -8.81 -8.17
C LEU A 170 -8.96 -9.40 -7.29
N PHE A 171 -7.75 -8.86 -7.39
CA PHE A 171 -6.67 -9.06 -6.43
C PHE A 171 -6.51 -7.84 -5.50
N MET A 172 -6.83 -8.03 -4.23
CA MET A 172 -6.66 -7.01 -3.18
C MET A 172 -5.26 -7.08 -2.56
N ALA A 173 -4.22 -6.77 -3.33
CA ALA A 173 -2.83 -6.83 -2.90
C ALA A 173 -2.26 -5.49 -2.36
N ALA A 174 -3.06 -4.41 -2.36
CA ALA A 174 -2.66 -3.15 -1.71
C ALA A 174 -2.62 -3.28 -0.19
N ALA A 175 -1.62 -2.64 0.43
CA ALA A 175 -1.49 -2.53 1.88
C ALA A 175 -2.25 -1.28 2.36
N VAL A 176 -3.56 -1.44 2.57
CA VAL A 176 -4.45 -0.41 3.09
C VAL A 176 -4.14 -0.13 4.57
N ALA A 177 -4.02 1.13 4.96
CA ALA A 177 -3.86 1.52 6.35
C ALA A 177 -5.11 1.15 7.17
N ASP A 178 -4.93 0.69 8.41
CA ASP A 178 -6.04 0.40 9.33
C ASP A 178 -6.62 1.68 9.96
N PHE A 179 -5.83 2.76 9.99
CA PHE A 179 -6.17 4.02 10.63
C PHE A 179 -5.76 5.21 9.77
N THR A 180 -6.50 6.31 9.88
CA THR A 180 -6.25 7.58 9.19
C THR A 180 -6.33 8.74 10.20
N PRO A 181 -5.55 9.83 10.04
CA PRO A 181 -5.64 10.96 10.96
C PRO A 181 -7.03 11.62 10.97
N ARG A 182 -7.57 11.85 12.17
CA ARG A 182 -8.86 12.52 12.37
C ARG A 182 -8.83 13.92 11.76
N GLY A 183 -9.79 14.21 10.88
CA GLY A 183 -9.88 15.51 10.19
C GLY A 183 -8.80 15.73 9.13
N ALA A 184 -8.15 14.67 8.64
CA ALA A 184 -7.14 14.76 7.59
C ALA A 184 -7.61 15.51 6.33
N SER A 185 -8.87 15.30 5.93
CA SER A 185 -9.48 15.97 4.75
C SER A 185 -9.65 17.48 4.94
N ASP A 186 -9.63 17.97 6.19
CA ASP A 186 -9.93 19.35 6.55
C ASP A 186 -8.66 20.19 6.78
N ARG A 187 -7.46 19.61 6.55
CA ARG A 187 -6.16 20.23 6.85
C ARG A 187 -5.29 20.40 5.59
N PRO A 188 -5.62 21.38 4.72
CA PRO A 188 -4.85 21.65 3.51
C PRO A 188 -3.51 22.36 3.78
N GLU A 189 -3.24 22.77 5.01
CA GLU A 189 -2.02 23.51 5.38
C GLU A 189 -1.02 22.64 6.16
N LYS A 190 0.27 22.92 5.99
CA LYS A 190 1.34 22.29 6.75
C LYS A 190 1.23 22.66 8.23
N LEU A 191 1.17 21.66 9.11
CA LEU A 191 1.17 21.90 10.54
C LEU A 191 2.47 22.57 10.98
N ARG A 192 2.31 23.72 11.66
CA ARG A 192 3.42 24.49 12.21
C ARG A 192 4.05 23.73 13.37
N ARG A 193 5.35 23.94 13.55
CA ARG A 193 6.05 23.41 14.72
C ARG A 193 5.61 24.22 15.94
N GLU A 194 5.00 23.53 16.90
CA GLU A 194 4.67 24.09 18.21
C GLU A 194 5.70 23.65 19.27
N THR A 195 5.68 24.29 20.43
CA THR A 195 6.55 23.95 21.56
C THR A 195 5.94 22.80 22.34
N GLY A 196 6.38 21.57 22.07
CA GLY A 196 5.90 20.37 22.77
C GLY A 196 5.74 19.15 21.86
N PRO A 197 5.31 18.01 22.39
CA PRO A 197 4.96 16.85 21.59
C PRO A 197 3.71 17.12 20.74
N MET A 198 3.65 16.51 19.55
CA MET A 198 2.48 16.53 18.69
C MET A 198 1.69 15.23 18.88
N THR A 199 0.39 15.34 19.11
CA THR A 199 -0.54 14.20 19.19
C THR A 199 -1.37 14.14 17.92
N LEU A 200 -1.57 12.92 17.40
CA LEU A 200 -2.50 12.64 16.31
C LEU A 200 -3.63 11.75 16.83
N ASP A 201 -4.85 12.23 16.73
CA ASP A 201 -6.03 11.40 16.89
C ASP A 201 -6.27 10.63 15.59
N LEU A 202 -6.55 9.34 15.69
CA LEU A 202 -6.77 8.46 14.55
C LEU A 202 -8.22 7.97 14.51
N ASP A 203 -8.77 7.87 13.32
CA ASP A 203 -10.03 7.19 13.03
C ASP A 203 -9.75 5.87 12.28
N PRO A 204 -10.52 4.80 12.53
CA PRO A 204 -10.40 3.57 11.78
C PRO A 204 -10.77 3.80 10.30
N VAL A 205 -9.98 3.23 9.39
CA VAL A 205 -10.30 3.20 7.97
C VAL A 205 -11.42 2.18 7.74
N PRO A 206 -12.48 2.51 6.96
CA PRO A 206 -13.52 1.55 6.62
C PRO A 206 -12.95 0.28 5.96
N ASP A 207 -13.56 -0.88 6.18
CA ASP A 207 -13.13 -2.10 5.51
C ASP A 207 -13.59 -2.09 4.04
N LEU A 208 -12.69 -1.71 3.14
CA LEU A 208 -12.92 -1.62 1.69
C LEU A 208 -13.51 -2.92 1.10
N LEU A 209 -13.03 -4.09 1.55
CA LEU A 209 -13.52 -5.38 1.05
C LEU A 209 -14.94 -5.68 1.55
N ALA A 210 -15.24 -5.34 2.80
CA ALA A 210 -16.60 -5.45 3.32
C ALA A 210 -17.55 -4.46 2.62
N GLY A 211 -17.06 -3.28 2.24
CA GLY A 211 -17.80 -2.32 1.41
C GLY A 211 -18.17 -2.91 0.04
N LEU A 212 -17.23 -3.59 -0.62
CA LEU A 212 -17.49 -4.28 -1.89
C LEU A 212 -18.42 -5.48 -1.75
N ALA A 213 -18.32 -6.26 -0.68
CA ALA A 213 -19.18 -7.43 -0.45
C ALA A 213 -20.68 -7.07 -0.33
N ARG A 214 -21.00 -5.83 0.08
CA ARG A 214 -22.39 -5.32 0.13
C ARG A 214 -23.02 -5.13 -1.25
N VAL A 215 -22.21 -5.06 -2.30
CA VAL A 215 -22.69 -4.94 -3.68
C VAL A 215 -22.59 -6.31 -4.33
N PRO A 216 -23.72 -6.98 -4.62
CA PRO A 216 -23.70 -8.29 -5.27
C PRO A 216 -22.92 -8.23 -6.57
N HIS A 217 -21.91 -9.09 -6.69
CA HIS A 217 -21.05 -9.15 -7.85
C HIS A 217 -20.63 -10.60 -8.10
N PRO A 218 -20.81 -11.16 -9.30
CA PRO A 218 -20.51 -12.57 -9.58
C PRO A 218 -19.00 -12.85 -9.59
N GLY A 219 -18.17 -11.82 -9.80
CA GLY A 219 -16.73 -11.95 -9.92
C GLY A 219 -16.01 -12.46 -8.66
N THR A 220 -14.82 -13.02 -8.88
CA THR A 220 -13.96 -13.63 -7.86
C THR A 220 -13.10 -12.57 -7.15
N ARG A 221 -13.04 -12.60 -5.82
CA ARG A 221 -12.20 -11.71 -5.00
C ARG A 221 -11.14 -12.52 -4.26
N ILE A 222 -9.88 -12.17 -4.51
CA ILE A 222 -8.70 -12.72 -3.85
C ILE A 222 -8.12 -11.67 -2.90
N GLY A 223 -8.12 -11.98 -1.61
CA GLY A 223 -7.49 -11.15 -0.59
C GLY A 223 -6.04 -11.54 -0.33
N PHE A 224 -5.36 -10.72 0.46
CA PHE A 224 -4.05 -11.02 1.03
C PHE A 224 -4.10 -10.92 2.56
N ALA A 225 -3.40 -11.82 3.24
CA ALA A 225 -3.20 -11.87 4.67
C ALA A 225 -1.71 -11.97 4.97
N LEU A 226 -1.18 -10.91 5.59
CA LEU A 226 0.19 -10.81 6.04
C LEU A 226 0.18 -10.87 7.56
N GLU A 227 0.51 -12.03 8.12
CA GLU A 227 0.36 -12.32 9.55
C GLU A 227 1.60 -13.05 10.09
N PRO A 228 1.81 -13.09 11.41
CA PRO A 228 2.84 -13.92 12.01
C PRO A 228 2.63 -15.40 11.67
N SER A 229 3.70 -16.13 11.40
CA SER A 229 3.64 -17.53 10.94
C SER A 229 2.78 -18.44 11.84
N ALA A 230 2.82 -18.25 13.16
CA ALA A 230 2.08 -19.07 14.13
C ALA A 230 0.55 -18.91 14.07
N GLU A 231 0.04 -17.77 13.57
CA GLU A 231 -1.39 -17.45 13.53
C GLU A 231 -1.91 -17.28 12.09
N LEU A 232 -1.04 -17.49 11.10
CA LEU A 232 -1.27 -17.12 9.70
C LEU A 232 -2.52 -17.76 9.11
N GLU A 233 -2.67 -19.09 9.25
CA GLU A 233 -3.77 -19.81 8.63
C GLU A 233 -5.13 -19.44 9.26
N ASP A 234 -5.22 -19.43 10.59
CA ASP A 234 -6.46 -19.13 11.31
C ASP A 234 -6.92 -17.69 11.03
N ARG A 235 -5.99 -16.71 11.08
CA ARG A 235 -6.29 -15.32 10.78
C ARG A 235 -6.67 -15.11 9.31
N ALA A 236 -5.98 -15.77 8.38
CA ALA A 236 -6.30 -15.70 6.97
C ALA A 236 -7.69 -16.29 6.68
N ARG A 237 -8.03 -17.47 7.22
CA ARG A 237 -9.36 -18.08 7.07
C ARG A 237 -10.46 -17.22 7.68
N SER A 238 -10.25 -16.71 8.90
CA SER A 238 -11.19 -15.78 9.55
C SER A 238 -11.43 -14.52 8.70
N LYS A 239 -10.36 -13.95 8.13
CA LYS A 239 -10.43 -12.80 7.22
C LYS A 239 -11.17 -13.14 5.92
N MET A 240 -10.94 -14.32 5.34
CA MET A 240 -11.59 -14.80 4.13
C MET A 240 -13.10 -14.93 4.33
N THR A 241 -13.54 -15.57 5.41
CA THR A 241 -14.96 -15.75 5.74
C THR A 241 -15.64 -14.41 6.02
N ARG A 242 -15.06 -13.56 6.87
CA ARG A 242 -15.63 -12.26 7.24
C ARG A 242 -15.80 -11.31 6.04
N LYS A 243 -14.95 -11.45 5.04
CA LYS A 243 -14.94 -10.60 3.83
C LYS A 243 -15.54 -11.28 2.61
N GLU A 244 -16.13 -12.47 2.77
CA GLU A 244 -16.78 -13.25 1.72
C GLU A 244 -15.91 -13.40 0.46
N LEU A 245 -14.65 -13.76 0.66
CA LEU A 245 -13.66 -13.91 -0.41
C LEU A 245 -13.69 -15.33 -0.99
N GLN A 246 -13.41 -15.43 -2.29
CA GLN A 246 -13.29 -16.71 -3.00
C GLN A 246 -11.88 -17.31 -2.87
N GLY A 247 -10.93 -16.54 -2.32
CA GLY A 247 -9.64 -17.03 -1.90
C GLY A 247 -8.87 -15.98 -1.12
N ILE A 248 -7.87 -16.42 -0.36
CA ILE A 248 -6.94 -15.53 0.31
C ILE A 248 -5.52 -16.05 0.19
N VAL A 249 -4.61 -15.19 -0.23
CA VAL A 249 -3.18 -15.46 -0.17
C VAL A 249 -2.73 -15.23 1.26
N ALA A 250 -2.25 -16.29 1.92
CA ALA A 250 -1.67 -16.25 3.23
C ALA A 250 -0.15 -16.25 3.10
N ASN A 251 0.52 -15.17 3.51
CA ASN A 251 1.96 -15.03 3.47
C ASN A 251 2.51 -14.54 4.83
N PRO A 252 3.59 -15.15 5.36
CA PRO A 252 4.14 -14.82 6.67
C PRO A 252 4.92 -13.50 6.65
N LEU A 253 4.81 -12.72 7.73
CA LEU A 253 5.47 -11.40 7.91
C LEU A 253 6.99 -11.45 7.70
N GLU A 254 7.60 -12.57 8.06
CA GLU A 254 9.04 -12.80 8.04
C GLU A 254 9.67 -12.74 6.63
N THR A 255 8.84 -12.77 5.57
CA THR A 255 9.28 -12.76 4.17
C THR A 255 9.02 -11.44 3.42
N MET A 256 8.43 -10.42 4.07
CA MET A 256 7.92 -9.22 3.39
C MET A 256 9.00 -8.43 2.61
N GLU A 257 10.18 -8.24 3.21
CA GLU A 257 11.28 -7.41 2.66
C GLU A 257 12.27 -8.22 1.79
N SER A 258 11.98 -9.48 1.46
CA SER A 258 12.81 -10.33 0.59
C SER A 258 12.42 -10.21 -0.88
N ASP A 259 13.29 -10.57 -1.83
CA ASP A 259 12.89 -10.78 -3.23
C ASP A 259 12.04 -12.06 -3.41
N GLU A 260 12.02 -12.91 -2.39
CA GLU A 260 11.25 -14.13 -2.32
C GLU A 260 10.00 -13.96 -1.46
N ILE A 261 9.06 -14.86 -1.67
CA ILE A 261 7.82 -14.98 -0.91
C ILE A 261 7.59 -16.45 -0.61
N GLU A 262 7.19 -16.71 0.63
CA GLU A 262 6.55 -17.96 1.02
C GLU A 262 5.07 -17.65 1.14
N GLY A 263 4.21 -18.41 0.48
CA GLY A 263 2.79 -18.13 0.53
C GLY A 263 1.96 -19.25 -0.03
N ARG A 264 0.70 -19.29 0.40
CA ARG A 264 -0.27 -20.28 -0.07
C ARG A 264 -1.61 -19.60 -0.34
N LEU A 265 -2.36 -20.13 -1.29
CA LEU A 265 -3.73 -19.71 -1.56
C LEU A 265 -4.67 -20.62 -0.76
N LEU A 266 -5.41 -20.05 0.17
CA LEU A 266 -6.46 -20.75 0.92
C LEU A 266 -7.80 -20.55 0.21
N LEU A 267 -8.60 -21.61 0.15
CA LEU A 267 -9.89 -21.64 -0.54
C LEU A 267 -11.07 -21.88 0.43
N PRO A 268 -12.30 -21.46 0.07
CA PRO A 268 -13.49 -21.63 0.89
C PRO A 268 -13.85 -23.09 1.21
N ASP A 269 -13.45 -24.04 0.36
CA ASP A 269 -13.67 -25.48 0.56
C ASP A 269 -12.76 -26.10 1.63
N GLY A 270 -11.92 -25.29 2.28
CA GLY A 270 -10.95 -25.71 3.29
C GLY A 270 -9.59 -26.10 2.70
N THR A 271 -9.50 -26.32 1.39
CA THR A 271 -8.25 -26.71 0.74
C THR A 271 -7.28 -25.53 0.61
N SER A 272 -6.01 -25.85 0.39
CA SER A 272 -4.97 -24.89 0.05
C SER A 272 -4.29 -25.28 -1.26
N ARG A 273 -3.65 -24.31 -1.90
CA ARG A 273 -2.73 -24.49 -3.02
C ARG A 273 -1.42 -23.80 -2.68
N GLU A 274 -0.31 -24.44 -3.02
CA GLU A 274 1.03 -23.92 -2.77
C GLU A 274 1.82 -23.82 -4.07
N PRO A 275 2.70 -22.82 -4.21
CA PRO A 275 3.60 -22.75 -5.34
C PRO A 275 4.63 -23.88 -5.30
N PRO A 276 5.10 -24.36 -6.46
CA PRO A 276 6.16 -25.35 -6.51
C PRO A 276 7.44 -24.78 -5.87
N GLY A 277 8.07 -25.54 -4.98
CA GLY A 277 9.33 -25.15 -4.33
C GLY A 277 9.19 -24.35 -3.03
N GLY A 278 7.97 -24.08 -2.55
CA GLY A 278 7.74 -23.38 -1.28
C GLY A 278 8.10 -21.90 -1.36
N ARG A 279 9.30 -21.54 -0.89
CA ARG A 279 9.81 -20.16 -0.95
C ARG A 279 10.42 -19.90 -2.34
N ILE A 280 9.82 -18.98 -3.09
CA ILE A 280 10.20 -18.68 -4.47
C ILE A 280 10.24 -17.17 -4.73
N SER A 281 10.80 -16.75 -5.86
CA SER A 281 10.79 -15.33 -6.23
C SER A 281 9.36 -14.79 -6.36
N LYS A 282 9.16 -13.50 -6.04
CA LYS A 282 7.88 -12.79 -6.21
C LYS A 282 7.31 -12.90 -7.62
N ARG A 283 8.19 -12.98 -8.63
CA ARG A 283 7.80 -13.15 -10.03
C ARG A 283 7.20 -14.53 -10.28
N LEU A 284 7.90 -15.60 -9.90
CA LEU A 284 7.39 -16.97 -10.05
C LEU A 284 6.11 -17.20 -9.24
N PHE A 285 6.01 -16.58 -8.06
CA PHE A 285 4.80 -16.63 -7.26
C PHE A 285 3.62 -15.95 -7.95
N ALA A 286 3.84 -14.79 -8.58
CA ALA A 286 2.80 -14.10 -9.32
C ALA A 286 2.34 -14.90 -10.55
N ASP A 287 3.27 -15.54 -11.27
CA ASP A 287 2.97 -16.43 -12.39
C ASP A 287 2.06 -17.59 -11.93
N TRP A 288 2.49 -18.32 -10.88
CA TRP A 288 1.72 -19.40 -10.27
C TRP A 288 0.33 -18.95 -9.77
N LEU A 289 0.27 -17.82 -9.07
CA LEU A 289 -0.97 -17.31 -8.50
C LEU A 289 -1.95 -16.90 -9.60
N GLY A 290 -1.47 -16.25 -10.66
CA GLY A 290 -2.27 -15.86 -11.82
C GLY A 290 -2.92 -17.07 -12.48
N GLU A 291 -2.13 -18.08 -12.85
CA GLU A 291 -2.62 -19.32 -13.45
C GLU A 291 -3.62 -20.06 -12.54
N THR A 292 -3.27 -20.23 -11.27
CA THR A 292 -4.11 -20.94 -10.29
C THR A 292 -5.45 -20.25 -10.10
N THR A 293 -5.45 -18.92 -9.96
CA THR A 293 -6.67 -18.14 -9.72
C THR A 293 -7.57 -18.12 -10.97
N LEU A 294 -6.99 -17.99 -12.16
CA LEU A 294 -7.75 -18.04 -13.41
C LEU A 294 -8.37 -19.42 -13.67
N SER A 295 -7.70 -20.50 -13.26
CA SER A 295 -8.26 -21.85 -13.29
C SER A 295 -9.47 -21.99 -12.34
N ILE A 296 -9.36 -21.45 -11.13
CA ILE A 296 -10.45 -21.44 -10.14
C ILE A 296 -11.64 -20.62 -10.66
N HIS A 297 -11.39 -19.39 -11.13
CA HIS A 297 -12.42 -18.49 -11.64
C HIS A 297 -13.24 -19.15 -12.77
N ARG A 298 -12.58 -19.80 -13.74
CA ARG A 298 -13.27 -20.52 -14.82
C ARG A 298 -14.12 -21.67 -14.29
N SER A 299 -13.55 -22.51 -13.43
CA SER A 299 -14.25 -23.65 -12.83
C SER A 299 -15.54 -23.22 -12.09
N THR A 300 -15.50 -22.08 -11.40
CA THR A 300 -16.66 -21.55 -10.66
C THR A 300 -17.75 -20.97 -11.55
N HIS A 301 -17.41 -20.44 -12.74
CA HIS A 301 -18.37 -19.79 -13.64
C HIS A 301 -18.89 -20.73 -14.75
N GLU A 302 -18.12 -21.74 -15.14
CA GLU A 302 -18.58 -22.79 -16.06
C GLU A 302 -19.60 -23.72 -15.38
N ALA A 303 -19.40 -24.06 -14.10
CA ALA A 303 -20.31 -24.94 -13.35
C ALA A 303 -21.70 -24.32 -13.04
N GLY A 304 -21.89 -23.01 -13.26
CA GLY A 304 -23.17 -22.32 -13.03
C GLY A 304 -23.97 -22.01 -14.30
N SER A 305 -23.53 -22.53 -15.46
CA SER A 305 -24.14 -22.27 -16.77
C SER A 305 -24.99 -23.43 -17.32
N ASP A 306 -25.14 -24.52 -16.55
CA ASP A 306 -26.03 -25.67 -16.83
C ASP A 306 -27.32 -25.58 -16.00
#